data_AF-A0A0L0HQ08-F1
#
_entry.id   AF-A0A0L0HQ08-F1
#
_cell.length_a   1.000
_cell.length_b   1.000
_cell.length_c   1.000
_cell.angle_alpha   90.00
_cell.angle_beta   90.00
_cell.angle_gamma   90.00
#
_symmetry.space_group_name_H-M   'P 1'
#
loop_
_entity.id
_entity.type
_entity.pdbx_description
1 polymer ?
#
loop_
_entity_poly.entity_id
_entity_poly.type
_entity_poly.pdbx_seq_one_letter_code
_entity_poly.pdbx_strand_id
1 'polypeptide(L)'
;MRNSCSMSTSEGSVAQVQPSGPLARRSSAAALAKLDDITTDLRRSSAWAEGIITGDDEDGANAGQIKALLEHAKDIVVQLRTVMENDYEVDLKDEDGQLPSYDTLVSKLSDAFRHQKEINQMNAKLISVNYVVNLSNFAKNRHLQKAVLKGRQQVLELQNTVATLEGSVDFLSVEVAVQRKTAERLKTALDNTRSLLETTMKEYRQELNRQREILRRQSTVIGELYRSKFNQDFILDSTLFLFCLWAANTTVVDMPLRTAVDFVMRQIRWWWLSPRTSESGRLAASLWFRKRTIWTRQAAKLGLIILLMRRLRHGAKEYGIHNRIGATYPYITSFFAMMYTSMAKRINGLSLPSSEGA
;
A
#
# COMPACT_ATOMS: atom_id res chain seq x y z
N MET A 1 41.90 12.71 -5.20
CA MET A 1 42.02 14.12 -5.62
C MET A 1 41.48 14.97 -4.45
N ARG A 2 42.38 15.58 -3.67
CA ARG A 2 42.61 17.05 -3.57
C ARG A 2 41.34 17.82 -3.15
N ASN A 3 41.28 18.62 -2.08
CA ASN A 3 42.30 19.35 -1.34
C ASN A 3 41.86 19.65 0.10
N SER A 4 42.84 19.66 1.00
CA SER A 4 42.83 20.30 2.31
C SER A 4 42.77 21.83 2.19
N CYS A 5 42.06 22.51 3.10
CA CYS A 5 42.24 23.93 3.32
C CYS A 5 42.07 24.24 4.82
N SER A 6 43.22 24.44 5.47
CA SER A 6 43.39 24.97 6.82
C SER A 6 43.58 26.49 6.72
N MET A 7 42.84 27.28 7.49
CA MET A 7 43.18 28.68 7.76
C MET A 7 43.37 28.91 9.26
N SER A 8 44.58 29.37 9.56
CA SER A 8 45.11 29.89 10.82
C SER A 8 44.53 31.26 11.16
N THR A 9 44.12 31.46 12.41
CA THR A 9 43.84 32.78 12.99
C THR A 9 45.07 33.28 13.75
N SER A 10 45.57 34.45 13.36
CA SER A 10 46.68 35.16 13.99
C SER A 10 46.22 35.93 15.22
N GLU A 11 46.87 35.70 16.36
CA GLU A 11 46.73 36.49 17.58
C GLU A 11 47.48 37.83 17.44
N GLY A 12 46.74 38.92 17.58
CA GLY A 12 47.26 40.29 17.58
C GLY A 12 47.58 40.78 18.98
N SER A 13 48.85 41.11 19.17
CA SER A 13 49.49 41.68 20.36
C SER A 13 48.84 42.99 20.85
N VAL A 14 48.49 43.04 22.14
CA VAL A 14 48.03 44.25 22.85
C VAL A 14 49.23 44.92 23.52
N ALA A 15 49.51 46.15 23.10
CA ALA A 15 50.57 46.99 23.65
C ALA A 15 50.25 47.47 25.07
N GLN A 16 51.18 47.21 26.00
CA GLN A 16 51.21 47.78 27.35
C GLN A 16 51.55 49.28 27.30
N VAL A 17 50.67 50.12 27.86
CA VAL A 17 50.90 51.54 28.11
C VAL A 17 51.41 51.72 29.55
N GLN A 18 52.56 52.38 29.69
CA GLN A 18 53.20 52.73 30.96
C GLN A 18 52.39 53.78 31.75
N PRO A 19 52.35 53.71 33.09
CA PRO A 19 51.75 54.74 33.92
C PRO A 19 52.76 55.87 34.23
N SER A 20 52.44 57.09 33.81
CA SER A 20 53.12 58.32 34.22
C SER A 20 52.70 58.73 35.65
N GLY A 21 53.69 59.10 36.45
CA GLY A 21 53.60 59.40 37.89
C GLY A 21 52.85 60.68 38.30
N PRO A 22 52.81 60.96 39.62
CA PRO A 22 51.82 61.83 40.24
C PRO A 22 52.27 63.30 40.28
N LEU A 23 51.54 64.17 39.61
CA LEU A 23 51.59 65.62 39.85
C LEU A 23 50.55 65.99 40.89
N ALA A 24 51.04 66.30 42.10
CA ALA A 24 50.26 66.79 43.22
C ALA A 24 49.59 68.14 42.89
N ARG A 25 48.32 68.09 42.48
CA ARG A 25 47.41 69.25 42.49
C ARG A 25 46.64 69.25 43.80
N ARG A 26 46.92 70.22 44.67
CA ARG A 26 46.03 70.60 45.77
C ARG A 26 44.73 71.15 45.18
N SER A 27 43.75 70.27 44.98
CA SER A 27 42.36 70.63 44.75
C SER A 27 41.74 70.98 46.10
N SER A 28 41.30 72.23 46.26
CA SER A 28 40.50 72.66 47.40
C SER A 28 39.30 71.74 47.56
N ALA A 29 39.21 71.01 48.67
CA ALA A 29 38.15 70.05 48.97
C ALA A 29 36.73 70.62 48.80
N ALA A 30 36.56 71.94 48.93
CA ALA A 30 35.30 72.65 48.69
C ALA A 30 34.89 72.71 47.19
N ALA A 31 35.85 72.79 46.26
CA ALA A 31 35.56 72.76 44.82
C ALA A 31 35.27 71.34 44.35
N LEU A 32 35.95 70.35 44.94
CA LEU A 32 35.65 68.93 44.72
C LEU A 32 34.30 68.54 45.28
N ALA A 33 33.91 69.01 46.47
CA ALA A 33 32.57 68.74 47.01
C ALA A 33 31.44 69.31 46.13
N LYS A 34 31.61 70.52 45.58
CA LYS A 34 30.64 71.09 44.61
C LYS A 34 30.64 70.38 43.26
N LEU A 35 31.79 69.91 42.78
CA LEU A 35 31.86 69.11 41.57
C LEU A 35 31.25 67.72 41.79
N ASP A 36 31.44 67.13 42.96
CA ASP A 36 30.89 65.82 43.33
C ASP A 36 29.36 65.89 43.39
N ASP A 37 28.80 66.97 43.98
CA ASP A 37 27.36 67.25 44.04
C ASP A 37 26.75 67.49 42.65
N ILE A 38 27.48 68.19 41.76
CA ILE A 38 27.06 68.37 40.36
C ILE A 38 27.18 67.05 39.58
N THR A 39 28.20 66.22 39.84
CA THR A 39 28.32 64.91 39.20
C THR A 39 27.34 63.89 39.73
N THR A 40 26.93 63.94 40.99
CA THR A 40 25.88 63.07 41.54
C THR A 40 24.51 63.48 41.00
N ASP A 41 24.22 64.77 40.83
CA ASP A 41 23.02 65.24 40.14
C ASP A 41 23.03 64.94 38.63
N LEU A 42 24.19 65.04 37.97
CA LEU A 42 24.37 64.60 36.58
C LEU A 42 24.23 63.08 36.44
N ARG A 43 24.69 62.31 37.43
CA ARG A 43 24.57 60.85 37.45
C ARG A 43 23.16 60.39 37.81
N ARG A 44 22.43 61.16 38.63
CA ARG A 44 21.00 60.95 38.88
C ARG A 44 20.19 61.27 37.63
N SER A 45 20.45 62.40 36.99
CA SER A 45 19.80 62.76 35.72
C SER A 45 20.21 61.87 34.54
N SER A 46 21.42 61.31 34.52
CA SER A 46 21.83 60.29 33.55
C SER A 46 21.18 58.93 33.85
N ALA A 47 21.00 58.56 35.12
CA ALA A 47 20.25 57.36 35.50
C ALA A 47 18.74 57.49 35.15
N TRP A 48 18.19 58.72 35.12
CA TRP A 48 16.86 59.00 34.56
C TRP A 48 16.84 58.85 33.02
N ALA A 49 17.95 59.11 32.33
CA ALA A 49 18.08 58.93 30.88
C ALA A 49 18.41 57.47 30.48
N GLU A 50 19.01 56.70 31.39
CA GLU A 50 19.36 55.28 31.22
C GLU A 50 18.27 54.32 31.69
N GLY A 51 17.17 54.83 32.28
CA GLY A 51 15.95 54.06 32.54
C GLY A 51 15.55 53.33 31.27
N ILE A 52 15.82 52.02 31.25
CA ILE A 52 15.57 51.15 30.12
C ILE A 52 14.07 51.14 29.92
N ILE A 53 13.61 51.87 28.90
CA ILE A 53 12.26 51.83 28.36
C ILE A 53 12.06 50.41 27.82
N THR A 54 11.68 49.49 28.69
CA THR A 54 11.06 48.22 28.30
C THR A 54 9.61 48.53 28.02
N GLY A 55 9.26 48.57 26.73
CA GLY A 55 7.92 48.84 26.26
C GLY A 55 6.92 47.86 26.88
N ASP A 56 5.90 48.42 27.54
CA ASP A 56 4.54 48.37 26.99
C ASP A 56 3.54 49.26 27.75
N ASP A 57 3.89 49.87 28.89
CA ASP A 57 2.98 50.78 29.62
C ASP A 57 3.59 52.14 30.08
N GLU A 58 4.88 52.40 29.84
CA GLU A 58 5.57 53.60 30.37
C GLU A 58 5.54 54.85 29.48
N ASP A 59 5.01 54.77 28.25
CA ASP A 59 4.96 55.92 27.33
C ASP A 59 4.11 57.08 27.86
N GLY A 60 3.09 56.77 28.67
CA GLY A 60 2.25 57.78 29.34
C GLY A 60 2.98 58.54 30.46
N ALA A 61 3.84 57.85 31.21
CA ALA A 61 4.58 58.45 32.33
C ALA A 61 5.67 59.41 31.82
N ASN A 62 6.39 59.03 30.77
CA ASN A 62 7.45 59.86 30.18
C ASN A 62 6.87 61.09 29.45
N ALA A 63 5.71 60.97 28.81
CA ALA A 63 5.02 62.11 28.21
C ALA A 63 4.58 63.14 29.28
N GLY A 64 4.12 62.67 30.44
CA GLY A 64 3.78 63.52 31.59
C GLY A 64 4.97 64.28 32.15
N GLN A 65 6.14 63.64 32.26
CA GLN A 65 7.36 64.27 32.78
C GLN A 65 7.92 65.34 31.85
N ILE A 66 7.91 65.12 30.53
CA ILE A 66 8.34 66.14 29.56
C ILE A 66 7.40 67.35 29.61
N LYS A 67 6.09 67.11 29.75
CA LYS A 67 5.11 68.19 29.90
C LYS A 67 5.38 69.01 31.17
N ALA A 68 5.66 68.36 32.29
CA ALA A 68 6.02 69.04 33.54
C ALA A 68 7.32 69.86 33.43
N LEU A 69 8.34 69.34 32.73
CA LEU A 69 9.57 70.11 32.45
C LEU A 69 9.33 71.31 31.55
N LEU A 70 8.45 71.18 30.55
CA LEU A 70 8.09 72.28 29.64
C LEU A 70 7.29 73.37 30.37
N GLU A 71 6.38 72.98 31.27
CA GLU A 71 5.66 73.89 32.16
C GLU A 71 6.62 74.61 33.12
N HIS A 72 7.55 73.90 33.73
CA HIS A 72 8.58 74.52 34.59
C HIS A 72 9.50 75.47 33.81
N ALA A 73 9.85 75.15 32.55
CA ALA A 73 10.61 76.06 31.69
C ALA A 73 9.83 77.34 31.39
N LYS A 74 8.54 77.21 31.09
CA LYS A 74 7.64 78.34 30.85
C LYS A 74 7.57 79.24 32.09
N ASP A 75 7.49 78.66 33.28
CA ASP A 75 7.51 79.41 34.54
C ASP A 75 8.84 80.15 34.76
N ILE A 76 9.98 79.52 34.46
CA ILE A 76 11.29 80.18 34.54
C ILE A 76 11.38 81.34 33.53
N VAL A 77 10.87 81.19 32.31
CA VAL A 77 10.85 82.29 31.32
C VAL A 77 9.99 83.45 31.81
N VAL A 78 8.83 83.18 32.40
CA VAL A 78 7.97 84.21 33.00
C VAL A 78 8.67 84.90 34.15
N GLN A 79 9.33 84.15 35.06
CA GLN A 79 10.12 84.72 36.14
C GLN A 79 11.28 85.58 35.64
N LEU A 80 12.02 85.10 34.64
CA LEU A 80 13.12 85.84 34.02
C LEU A 80 12.61 87.14 33.38
N ARG A 81 11.47 87.07 32.69
CA ARG A 81 10.82 88.24 32.11
C ARG A 81 10.42 89.25 33.19
N THR A 82 9.81 88.82 34.29
CA THR A 82 9.43 89.72 35.40
C THR A 82 10.65 90.35 36.08
N VAL A 83 11.77 89.62 36.16
CA VAL A 83 13.03 90.15 36.67
C VAL A 83 13.59 91.17 35.67
N MET A 84 13.62 90.87 34.38
CA MET A 84 14.10 91.81 33.36
C MET A 84 13.20 93.04 33.15
N GLU A 85 11.88 92.93 33.33
CA GLU A 85 10.94 94.07 33.24
C GLU A 85 11.05 95.01 34.46
N ASN A 86 11.59 94.53 35.58
CA ASN A 86 12.08 95.38 36.66
C ASN A 86 13.46 95.94 36.26
N ASP A 87 13.49 96.72 35.19
CA ASP A 87 14.66 97.52 34.83
C ASP A 87 14.90 98.50 35.97
N TYR A 88 15.80 98.11 36.88
CA TYR A 88 16.42 99.04 37.81
C TYR A 88 17.31 99.93 36.95
N GLU A 89 16.74 100.95 36.33
CA GLU A 89 17.52 102.11 35.90
C GLU A 89 18.24 102.60 37.16
N VAL A 90 19.53 102.30 37.22
CA VAL A 90 20.40 102.77 38.29
C VAL A 90 20.57 104.25 38.04
N ASP A 91 19.57 105.03 38.45
CA ASP A 91 19.66 106.47 38.36
C ASP A 91 20.71 106.89 39.40
N LEU A 92 21.87 107.29 38.88
CA LEU A 92 23.07 107.62 39.65
C LEU A 92 22.97 108.98 40.34
N LYS A 93 21.83 109.67 40.14
CA LYS A 93 21.53 110.96 40.73
C LYS A 93 20.25 110.82 41.55
N ASP A 94 20.28 111.39 42.75
CA ASP A 94 19.06 111.56 43.54
C ASP A 94 18.16 112.64 42.88
N GLU A 95 16.91 112.78 43.31
CA GLU A 95 15.97 113.79 42.76
C GLU A 95 16.52 115.24 42.88
N ASP A 96 17.49 115.46 43.77
CA ASP A 96 18.20 116.72 44.00
C ASP A 96 19.49 116.89 43.18
N GLY A 97 19.82 115.94 42.30
CA GLY A 97 21.02 115.98 41.46
C GLY A 97 22.35 115.76 42.19
N GLN A 98 22.31 115.46 43.50
CA GLN A 98 23.50 115.11 44.28
C GLN A 98 23.88 113.63 44.10
N LEU A 99 25.17 113.34 44.24
CA LEU A 99 25.67 111.97 44.25
C LEU A 99 25.12 111.26 45.49
N PRO A 100 24.46 110.10 45.34
CA PRO A 100 23.92 109.36 46.46
C PRO A 100 25.03 109.02 47.45
N SER A 101 24.70 109.02 48.76
CA SER A 101 25.63 108.63 49.81
C SER A 101 26.26 107.28 49.46
N TYR A 102 27.55 107.10 49.80
CA TYR A 102 28.31 105.88 49.51
C TYR A 102 27.54 104.61 49.89
N ASP A 103 26.86 104.61 51.04
CA ASP A 103 26.07 103.47 51.52
C ASP A 103 24.88 103.14 50.59
N THR A 104 24.30 104.15 49.95
CA THR A 104 23.18 104.01 49.00
C THR A 104 23.65 103.52 47.63
N LEU A 105 24.86 103.93 47.22
CA LEU A 105 25.48 103.44 45.99
C LEU A 105 25.95 101.99 46.16
N VAL A 106 26.48 101.65 47.35
CA VAL A 106 26.82 100.28 47.73
C VAL A 106 25.58 99.38 47.80
N SER A 107 24.44 99.87 48.32
CA SER A 107 23.20 99.09 48.33
C SER A 107 22.63 98.88 46.92
N LYS A 108 22.56 99.94 46.09
CA LYS A 108 22.14 99.83 44.67
C LYS A 108 23.04 98.88 43.87
N LEU A 109 24.36 98.95 44.08
CA LEU A 109 25.32 98.07 43.43
C LEU A 109 25.16 96.61 43.91
N SER A 110 24.94 96.41 45.22
CA SER A 110 24.66 95.10 45.80
C SER A 110 23.37 94.49 45.22
N ASP A 111 22.32 95.29 45.05
CA ASP A 111 21.05 94.86 44.45
C ASP A 111 21.21 94.54 42.95
N ALA A 112 21.97 95.34 42.20
CA ALA A 112 22.31 95.04 40.81
C ALA A 112 23.12 93.74 40.67
N PHE A 113 24.08 93.48 41.57
CA PHE A 113 24.79 92.21 41.61
C PHE A 113 23.89 91.04 41.98
N ARG A 114 22.93 91.25 42.90
CA ARG A 114 21.92 90.24 43.24
C ARG A 114 21.03 89.93 42.04
N HIS A 115 20.62 90.95 41.32
CA HIS A 115 19.81 90.85 40.10
C HIS A 115 20.55 90.11 38.98
N GLN A 116 21.80 90.48 38.69
CA GLN A 116 22.62 89.78 37.70
C GLN A 116 22.85 88.32 38.09
N LYS A 117 22.99 88.04 39.38
CA LYS A 117 23.11 86.66 39.89
C LYS A 117 21.80 85.88 39.68
N GLU A 118 20.65 86.49 39.92
CA GLU A 118 19.33 85.90 39.65
C GLU A 118 19.11 85.63 38.15
N ILE A 119 19.44 86.58 37.28
CA ILE A 119 19.41 86.41 35.81
C ILE A 119 20.34 85.29 35.38
N ASN A 120 21.59 85.26 35.84
CA ASN A 120 22.55 84.22 35.49
C ASN A 120 22.08 82.84 35.97
N GLN A 121 21.45 82.77 37.15
CA GLN A 121 20.88 81.51 37.67
C GLN A 121 19.69 81.04 36.83
N MET A 122 18.79 81.94 36.44
CA MET A 122 17.64 81.60 35.58
C MET A 122 18.08 81.23 34.16
N ASN A 123 19.06 81.92 33.60
CA ASN A 123 19.63 81.58 32.29
C ASN A 123 20.31 80.20 32.33
N ALA A 124 21.06 79.90 33.38
CA ALA A 124 21.64 78.56 33.57
C ALA A 124 20.56 77.46 33.66
N LYS A 125 19.42 77.73 34.31
CA LYS A 125 18.26 76.82 34.34
C LYS A 125 17.61 76.66 32.96
N LEU A 126 17.48 77.72 32.17
CA LEU A 126 16.93 77.62 30.81
C LEU A 126 17.84 76.80 29.89
N ILE A 127 19.16 76.99 30.00
CA ILE A 127 20.14 76.21 29.25
C ILE A 127 20.04 74.72 29.61
N SER A 128 19.89 74.38 30.90
CA SER A 128 19.74 72.99 31.31
C SER A 128 18.43 72.37 30.80
N VAL A 129 17.31 73.10 30.83
CA VAL A 129 16.04 72.59 30.27
C VAL A 129 16.15 72.40 28.76
N ASN A 130 16.72 73.34 28.02
CA ASN A 130 16.95 73.18 26.58
C ASN A 130 17.81 71.95 26.27
N TYR A 131 18.88 71.73 27.05
CA TYR A 131 19.70 70.53 26.93
C TYR A 131 18.91 69.24 27.19
N VAL A 132 18.07 69.20 28.23
CA VAL A 132 17.22 68.02 28.54
C VAL A 132 16.19 67.77 27.44
N VAL A 133 15.58 68.81 26.87
CA VAL A 133 14.65 68.66 25.74
C VAL A 133 15.37 68.12 24.51
N ASN A 134 16.56 68.63 24.18
CA ASN A 134 17.36 68.12 23.07
C ASN A 134 17.80 66.67 23.30
N LEU A 135 18.16 66.31 24.53
CA LEU A 135 18.48 64.93 24.91
C LEU A 135 17.26 64.01 24.78
N SER A 136 16.07 64.47 25.20
CA SER A 136 14.81 63.74 25.04
C SER A 136 14.45 63.53 23.57
N ASN A 137 14.59 64.57 22.73
CA ASN A 137 14.38 64.46 21.29
C ASN A 137 15.37 63.50 20.64
N PHE A 138 16.63 63.53 21.05
CA PHE A 138 17.64 62.56 20.60
C PHE A 138 17.28 61.13 21.01
N ALA A 139 16.86 60.90 22.25
CA ALA A 139 16.43 59.59 22.73
C ALA A 139 15.22 59.06 21.94
N LYS A 140 14.20 59.90 21.69
CA LYS A 140 13.03 59.56 20.87
C LYS A 140 13.42 59.24 19.43
N ASN A 141 14.28 60.05 18.81
CA ASN A 141 14.77 59.78 17.45
C ASN A 141 15.54 58.47 17.39
N ARG A 142 16.37 58.17 18.40
CA ARG A 142 17.09 56.90 18.49
C ARG A 142 16.14 55.71 18.68
N HIS A 143 15.08 55.86 19.48
CA HIS A 143 14.06 54.82 19.64
C HIS A 143 13.31 54.57 18.32
N LEU A 144 12.89 55.64 17.65
CA LEU A 144 12.20 55.56 16.36
C LEU A 144 13.10 54.92 15.30
N GLN A 145 14.40 55.27 15.24
CA GLN A 145 15.36 54.60 14.37
C GLN A 145 15.48 53.10 14.67
N LYS A 146 15.56 52.71 15.96
CA LYS A 146 15.57 51.29 16.35
C LYS A 146 14.28 50.58 15.93
N ALA A 147 13.13 51.20 16.13
CA ALA A 147 11.83 50.64 15.74
C ALA A 147 11.72 50.48 14.22
N VAL A 148 12.16 51.48 13.45
CA VAL A 148 12.20 51.43 11.98
C VAL A 148 13.17 50.36 11.48
N LEU A 149 14.34 50.20 12.12
CA LEU A 149 15.29 49.14 11.77
C LEU A 149 14.70 47.75 12.04
N LYS A 150 14.05 47.55 13.19
CA LYS A 150 13.33 46.30 13.50
C LYS A 150 12.20 46.03 12.50
N GLY A 151 11.40 47.05 12.19
CA GLY A 151 10.32 46.93 11.20
C GLY A 151 10.85 46.58 9.81
N ARG A 152 11.95 47.20 9.38
CA ARG A 152 12.63 46.86 8.11
C ARG A 152 13.12 45.42 8.11
N GLN A 153 13.68 44.94 9.22
CA GLN A 153 14.12 43.56 9.34
C GLN A 153 12.93 42.58 9.23
N GLN A 154 11.83 42.85 9.93
CA GLN A 154 10.62 42.03 9.83
C GLN A 154 10.03 42.00 8.41
N VAL A 155 10.03 43.14 7.71
CA VAL A 155 9.60 43.20 6.31
C VAL A 155 10.50 42.36 5.42
N LEU A 156 11.82 42.39 5.61
CA LEU A 156 12.75 41.54 4.86
C LEU A 156 12.55 40.05 5.16
N GLU A 157 12.29 39.69 6.42
CA GLU A 157 11.97 38.31 6.81
C GLU A 157 10.68 37.84 6.15
N LEU A 158 9.62 38.66 6.17
CA LEU A 158 8.36 38.38 5.48
C LEU A 158 8.52 38.28 3.96
N GLN A 159 9.33 39.15 3.36
CA GLN A 159 9.61 39.08 1.93
C GLN A 159 10.34 37.79 1.57
N ASN A 160 11.28 37.33 2.41
CA ASN A 160 11.99 36.08 2.21
C ASN A 160 11.07 34.86 2.38
N THR A 161 10.14 34.89 3.35
CA THR A 161 9.17 33.80 3.52
C THR A 161 8.18 33.74 2.38
N VAL A 162 7.69 34.88 1.87
CA VAL A 162 6.84 34.94 0.67
C VAL A 162 7.58 34.39 -0.54
N ALA A 163 8.82 34.79 -0.80
CA ALA A 163 9.62 34.25 -1.89
C ALA A 163 9.83 32.72 -1.77
N THR A 164 10.00 32.21 -0.55
CA THR A 164 10.12 30.76 -0.29
C THR A 164 8.79 30.03 -0.54
N LEU A 165 7.66 30.63 -0.15
CA LEU A 165 6.33 30.08 -0.41
C LEU A 165 5.99 30.09 -1.90
N GLU A 166 6.32 31.16 -2.62
CA GLU A 166 6.18 31.23 -4.08
C GLU A 166 6.96 30.10 -4.75
N GLY A 167 8.23 29.90 -4.39
CA GLY A 167 9.04 28.78 -4.90
C GLY A 167 8.46 27.41 -4.56
N SER A 168 7.82 27.27 -3.39
CA SER A 168 7.15 26.03 -2.98
C SER A 168 5.87 25.77 -3.78
N VAL A 169 5.09 26.82 -4.09
CA VAL A 169 3.89 26.73 -4.94
C VAL A 169 4.27 26.38 -6.37
N ASP A 170 5.34 26.96 -6.91
CA ASP A 170 5.86 26.61 -8.24
C ASP A 170 6.31 25.15 -8.29
N PHE A 171 7.02 24.69 -7.26
CA PHE A 171 7.41 23.27 -7.15
C PHE A 171 6.19 22.35 -7.09
N LEU A 172 5.19 22.67 -6.28
CA LEU A 172 3.95 21.88 -6.19
C LEU A 172 3.18 21.87 -7.51
N SER A 173 3.15 22.99 -8.24
CA SER A 173 2.54 23.07 -9.57
C SER A 173 3.20 22.12 -10.57
N VAL A 174 4.53 22.08 -10.58
CA VAL A 174 5.30 21.13 -11.42
C VAL A 174 5.02 19.69 -11.00
N GLU A 175 5.02 19.39 -9.70
CA GLU A 175 4.75 18.06 -9.17
C GLU A 175 3.33 17.58 -9.54
N VAL A 176 2.32 18.45 -9.43
CA VAL A 176 0.94 18.15 -9.85
C VAL A 176 0.88 17.86 -11.36
N ALA A 177 1.60 18.61 -12.20
CA ALA A 177 1.66 18.35 -13.63
C ALA A 177 2.32 17.00 -13.95
N VAL A 178 3.39 16.64 -13.22
CA VAL A 178 4.05 15.32 -13.34
C VAL A 178 3.10 14.20 -12.91
N GLN A 179 2.42 14.34 -11.78
CA GLN A 179 1.45 13.35 -11.29
C GLN A 179 0.25 13.18 -12.23
N ARG A 180 -0.22 14.26 -12.85
CA ARG A 180 -1.27 14.18 -13.87
C ARG A 180 -0.81 13.36 -15.07
N LYS A 181 0.42 13.57 -15.53
CA LYS A 181 1.02 12.82 -16.64
C LYS A 181 1.23 11.33 -16.30
N THR A 182 1.59 11.00 -15.05
CA THR A 182 1.70 9.59 -14.62
C THR A 182 0.33 8.93 -14.53
N ALA A 183 -0.69 9.64 -14.02
CA ALA A 183 -2.06 9.15 -14.00
C ALA A 183 -2.61 8.87 -15.42
N GLU A 184 -2.35 9.75 -16.39
CA GLU A 184 -2.74 9.55 -17.78
C GLU A 184 -2.04 8.33 -18.42
N ARG A 185 -0.75 8.13 -18.13
CA ARG A 185 0.00 6.94 -18.57
C ARG A 185 -0.55 5.65 -17.96
N LEU A 186 -0.85 5.66 -16.66
CA LEU A 186 -1.43 4.50 -15.97
C LEU A 186 -2.83 4.18 -16.51
N LYS A 187 -3.65 5.19 -16.78
CA LYS A 187 -4.96 5.03 -17.42
C LYS A 187 -4.82 4.36 -18.79
N THR A 188 -3.92 4.87 -19.63
CA THR A 188 -3.65 4.28 -20.96
C THR A 188 -3.16 2.83 -20.86
N ALA A 189 -2.29 2.53 -19.88
CA ALA A 189 -1.83 1.17 -19.64
C ALA A 189 -2.96 0.23 -19.19
N LEU A 190 -3.87 0.69 -18.32
CA LEU A 190 -5.05 -0.06 -17.90
C LEU A 190 -6.03 -0.31 -19.05
N ASP A 191 -6.24 0.68 -19.92
CA ASP A 191 -7.11 0.51 -21.08
C ASP A 191 -6.51 -0.53 -22.07
N ASN A 192 -5.19 -0.52 -22.24
CA ASN A 192 -4.48 -1.53 -23.05
C ASN A 192 -4.57 -2.94 -22.43
N THR A 193 -4.38 -3.09 -21.11
CA THR A 193 -4.48 -4.41 -20.46
C THR A 193 -5.91 -4.94 -20.49
N ARG A 194 -6.91 -4.06 -20.32
CA ARG A 194 -8.33 -4.42 -20.47
C ARG A 194 -8.63 -4.92 -21.88
N SER A 195 -8.18 -4.20 -22.91
CA SER A 195 -8.36 -4.61 -24.32
C SER A 195 -7.70 -5.97 -24.62
N LEU A 196 -6.49 -6.21 -24.08
CA LEU A 196 -5.80 -7.49 -24.20
C LEU A 196 -6.57 -8.62 -23.49
N LEU A 197 -7.09 -8.37 -22.28
CA LEU A 197 -7.90 -9.34 -21.53
C LEU A 197 -9.20 -9.67 -22.26
N GLU A 198 -9.90 -8.67 -22.81
CA GLU A 198 -11.11 -8.89 -23.60
C GLU A 198 -10.84 -9.74 -24.85
N THR A 199 -9.72 -9.49 -25.53
CA THR A 199 -9.27 -10.27 -26.70
C THR A 199 -8.94 -11.72 -26.33
N THR A 200 -8.11 -11.92 -25.30
CA THR A 200 -7.74 -13.26 -24.83
C THR A 200 -8.95 -14.05 -24.32
N MET A 201 -9.89 -13.42 -23.61
CA MET A 201 -11.13 -14.08 -23.19
C MET A 201 -11.99 -14.51 -24.38
N LYS A 202 -12.03 -13.71 -25.45
CA LYS A 202 -12.74 -14.06 -26.69
C LYS A 202 -12.10 -15.27 -27.36
N GLU A 203 -10.77 -15.30 -27.46
CA GLU A 203 -10.02 -16.45 -27.98
C GLU A 203 -10.26 -17.72 -27.16
N TYR A 204 -10.19 -17.64 -25.82
CA TYR A 204 -10.49 -18.78 -24.95
C TYR A 204 -11.92 -19.29 -25.10
N ARG A 205 -12.91 -18.39 -25.22
CA ARG A 205 -14.30 -18.79 -25.49
C ARG A 205 -14.44 -19.51 -26.82
N GLN A 206 -13.73 -19.06 -27.85
CA GLN A 206 -13.70 -19.70 -29.15
C GLN A 206 -13.06 -21.09 -29.08
N GLU A 207 -11.94 -21.24 -28.38
CA GLU A 207 -11.26 -22.53 -28.20
C GLU A 207 -12.12 -23.51 -27.40
N LEU A 208 -12.79 -23.06 -26.33
CA LEU A 208 -13.73 -23.89 -25.58
C LEU A 208 -14.90 -24.39 -26.46
N ASN A 209 -15.42 -23.54 -27.34
CA ASN A 209 -16.47 -23.95 -28.27
C ASN A 209 -15.95 -24.97 -29.30
N ARG A 210 -14.72 -24.79 -29.79
CA ARG A 210 -14.04 -25.74 -30.68
C ARG A 210 -13.85 -27.11 -30.01
N GLN A 211 -13.39 -27.12 -28.76
CA GLN A 211 -13.22 -28.36 -27.98
C GLN A 211 -14.56 -29.07 -27.72
N ARG A 212 -15.61 -28.32 -27.39
CA ARG A 212 -16.97 -28.89 -27.26
C ARG A 212 -17.46 -29.51 -28.56
N GLU A 213 -17.19 -28.88 -29.70
CA GLU A 213 -17.54 -29.44 -31.01
C GLU A 213 -16.78 -30.73 -31.30
N ILE A 214 -15.47 -30.77 -31.00
CA ILE A 214 -14.65 -31.98 -31.13
C ILE A 214 -15.19 -33.10 -30.23
N LEU A 215 -15.52 -32.81 -28.97
CA LEU A 215 -16.12 -33.78 -28.05
C LEU A 215 -17.47 -34.31 -28.55
N ARG A 216 -18.30 -33.45 -29.16
CA ARG A 216 -19.57 -33.85 -29.77
C ARG A 216 -19.38 -34.75 -30.99
N ARG A 217 -18.35 -34.49 -31.80
CA ARG A 217 -17.97 -35.37 -32.92
C ARG A 217 -17.49 -36.73 -32.39
N GLN A 218 -16.64 -36.73 -31.35
CA GLN A 218 -16.16 -37.96 -30.72
C GLN A 218 -17.29 -38.77 -30.09
N SER A 219 -18.24 -38.14 -29.40
CA SER A 219 -19.38 -38.86 -28.81
C SER A 219 -20.28 -39.48 -29.88
N THR A 220 -20.44 -38.82 -31.03
CA THR A 220 -21.15 -39.36 -32.18
C THR A 220 -20.44 -40.60 -32.73
N VAL A 221 -19.12 -40.53 -32.96
CA VAL A 221 -18.31 -41.66 -33.42
C VAL A 221 -18.32 -42.82 -32.41
N ILE A 222 -18.22 -42.53 -31.10
CA ILE A 222 -18.32 -43.54 -30.04
C ILE A 222 -19.69 -44.22 -30.06
N GLY A 223 -20.76 -43.44 -30.27
CA GLY A 223 -22.12 -43.99 -30.41
C GLY A 223 -22.25 -44.94 -31.61
N GLU A 224 -21.68 -44.56 -32.75
CA GLU A 224 -21.64 -45.41 -33.96
C GLU A 224 -20.80 -46.67 -33.75
N LEU A 225 -19.63 -46.56 -33.12
CA LEU A 225 -18.78 -47.70 -32.76
C LEU A 225 -19.47 -48.64 -31.79
N TYR A 226 -20.18 -48.11 -30.79
CA TYR A 226 -20.93 -48.92 -29.83
C TYR A 226 -22.08 -49.67 -30.52
N ARG A 227 -22.85 -48.99 -31.39
CA ARG A 227 -23.92 -49.63 -32.17
C ARG A 227 -23.39 -50.70 -33.13
N SER A 228 -22.26 -50.43 -33.78
CA SER A 228 -21.58 -51.41 -34.65
C SER A 228 -21.11 -52.63 -33.85
N LYS A 229 -20.47 -52.43 -32.70
CA LYS A 229 -20.05 -53.53 -31.82
C LYS A 229 -21.24 -54.32 -31.30
N PHE A 230 -22.30 -53.64 -30.86
CA PHE A 230 -23.53 -54.30 -30.39
C PHE A 230 -24.17 -55.17 -31.48
N ASN A 231 -24.31 -54.64 -32.69
CA ASN A 231 -24.85 -55.40 -33.82
C ASN A 231 -23.95 -56.59 -34.18
N GLN A 232 -22.62 -56.41 -34.16
CA GLN A 232 -21.67 -57.49 -34.44
C GLN A 232 -21.74 -58.60 -33.38
N ASP A 233 -21.73 -58.24 -32.09
CA ASP A 233 -21.83 -59.20 -30.99
C ASP A 233 -23.19 -59.92 -31.02
N PHE A 234 -24.28 -59.21 -31.33
CA PHE A 234 -25.61 -59.81 -31.50
C PHE A 234 -25.66 -60.82 -32.65
N ILE A 235 -25.07 -60.49 -33.81
CA ILE A 235 -24.98 -61.41 -34.95
C ILE A 235 -24.12 -62.63 -34.59
N LEU A 236 -22.99 -62.44 -33.92
CA LEU A 236 -22.10 -63.53 -33.51
C LEU A 236 -22.78 -64.45 -32.50
N ASP A 237 -23.43 -63.89 -31.47
CA ASP A 237 -24.14 -64.69 -30.47
C ASP A 237 -25.35 -65.41 -31.08
N SER A 238 -26.07 -64.78 -32.02
CA SER A 238 -27.19 -65.41 -32.74
C SER A 238 -26.72 -66.56 -33.64
N THR A 239 -25.63 -66.37 -34.38
CA THR A 239 -25.07 -67.43 -35.25
C THR A 239 -24.50 -68.59 -34.46
N LEU A 240 -23.80 -68.30 -33.36
CA LEU A 240 -23.29 -69.33 -32.44
C LEU A 240 -24.44 -70.08 -31.76
N PHE A 241 -25.51 -69.38 -31.37
CA PHE A 241 -26.72 -70.01 -30.83
C PHE A 241 -27.39 -70.96 -31.84
N LEU A 242 -27.59 -70.51 -33.09
CA LEU A 242 -28.14 -71.34 -34.16
C LEU A 242 -27.26 -72.56 -34.44
N PHE A 243 -25.94 -72.38 -34.46
CA PHE A 243 -25.00 -73.48 -34.63
C PHE A 243 -25.07 -74.48 -33.48
N CYS A 244 -25.14 -74.03 -32.23
CA CYS A 244 -25.32 -74.90 -31.07
C CYS A 244 -26.63 -75.68 -31.14
N LEU A 245 -27.72 -75.03 -31.57
CA LEU A 245 -29.04 -75.65 -31.71
C LEU A 245 -29.01 -76.73 -32.80
N TRP A 246 -28.38 -76.43 -33.94
CA TRP A 246 -28.15 -77.40 -35.02
C TRP A 246 -27.30 -78.58 -34.54
N ALA A 247 -26.16 -78.31 -33.91
CA ALA A 247 -25.24 -79.33 -33.40
C ALA A 247 -25.90 -80.24 -32.35
N ALA A 248 -26.66 -79.67 -31.41
CA ALA A 248 -27.39 -80.43 -30.41
C ALA A 248 -28.54 -81.27 -31.00
N ASN A 249 -29.01 -80.95 -32.22
CA ASN A 249 -30.00 -81.73 -32.93
C ASN A 249 -29.41 -82.85 -33.80
N THR A 250 -28.09 -82.93 -33.91
CA THR A 250 -27.44 -84.02 -34.64
C THR A 250 -27.57 -85.33 -33.88
N THR A 251 -27.76 -86.42 -34.63
CA THR A 251 -27.92 -87.78 -34.08
C THR A 251 -26.73 -88.21 -33.22
N VAL A 252 -25.53 -87.72 -33.56
CA VAL A 252 -24.27 -87.98 -32.85
C VAL A 252 -24.33 -87.55 -31.39
N VAL A 253 -25.00 -86.45 -31.09
CA VAL A 253 -25.11 -85.90 -29.73
C VAL A 253 -26.38 -86.38 -29.04
N ASP A 254 -27.48 -86.49 -29.79
CA ASP A 254 -28.79 -86.86 -29.25
C ASP A 254 -28.83 -88.31 -28.74
N MET A 255 -28.18 -89.25 -29.44
CA MET A 255 -28.09 -90.66 -29.00
C MET A 255 -27.43 -90.83 -27.62
N PRO A 256 -26.16 -90.40 -27.41
CA PRO A 256 -25.51 -90.55 -26.11
C PRO A 256 -26.19 -89.74 -25.00
N LEU A 257 -26.80 -88.60 -25.33
CA LEU A 257 -27.56 -87.83 -24.36
C LEU A 257 -28.82 -88.58 -23.92
N ARG A 258 -29.57 -89.19 -24.85
CA ARG A 258 -30.75 -90.01 -24.55
C ARG A 258 -30.37 -91.22 -23.70
N THR A 259 -29.29 -91.92 -24.05
CA THR A 259 -28.85 -93.09 -23.26
C THR A 259 -28.39 -92.69 -21.86
N ALA A 260 -27.66 -91.58 -21.72
CA ALA A 260 -27.23 -91.06 -20.42
C ALA A 260 -28.43 -90.63 -19.55
N VAL A 261 -29.39 -89.88 -20.11
CA VAL A 261 -30.60 -89.47 -19.37
C VAL A 261 -31.45 -90.67 -19.00
N ASP A 262 -31.60 -91.64 -19.90
CA ASP A 262 -32.35 -92.86 -19.61
C ASP A 262 -31.67 -93.73 -18.55
N PHE A 263 -30.34 -93.78 -18.56
CA PHE A 263 -29.56 -94.45 -17.52
C PHE A 263 -29.75 -93.79 -16.16
N VAL A 264 -29.57 -92.47 -16.07
CA VAL A 264 -29.78 -91.71 -14.83
C VAL A 264 -31.21 -91.83 -14.34
N MET A 265 -32.21 -91.71 -15.23
CA MET A 265 -33.62 -91.87 -14.85
C MET A 265 -33.95 -93.29 -14.45
N ARG A 266 -33.33 -94.33 -15.04
CA ARG A 266 -33.46 -95.72 -14.57
C ARG A 266 -32.86 -95.90 -13.18
N GLN A 267 -31.71 -95.30 -12.91
CA GLN A 267 -31.04 -95.36 -11.61
C GLN A 267 -31.85 -94.64 -10.53
N ILE A 268 -32.35 -93.43 -10.82
CA ILE A 268 -33.26 -92.68 -9.94
C ILE A 268 -34.57 -93.47 -9.74
N ARG A 269 -35.14 -94.05 -10.80
CA ARG A 269 -36.33 -94.89 -10.73
C ARG A 269 -36.10 -96.09 -9.81
N TRP A 270 -34.95 -96.75 -9.91
CA TRP A 270 -34.60 -97.89 -9.06
C TRP A 270 -34.47 -97.48 -7.59
N TRP A 271 -33.82 -96.35 -7.31
CA TRP A 271 -33.73 -95.77 -5.97
C TRP A 271 -35.10 -95.40 -5.38
N TRP A 272 -35.96 -94.79 -6.19
CA TRP A 272 -37.25 -94.28 -5.72
C TRP A 272 -38.33 -95.39 -5.60
N LEU A 273 -38.19 -96.50 -6.34
CA LEU A 273 -39.09 -97.66 -6.27
C LEU A 273 -38.69 -98.69 -5.18
N SER A 274 -37.98 -98.29 -4.13
CA SER A 274 -37.76 -99.17 -2.98
C SER A 274 -39.08 -99.78 -2.43
N PRO A 275 -39.05 -101.00 -1.85
CA PRO A 275 -40.18 -101.94 -1.87
C PRO A 275 -41.43 -101.57 -1.05
N ARG A 276 -41.47 -100.39 -0.43
CA ARG A 276 -42.46 -100.03 0.59
C ARG A 276 -43.71 -99.32 0.07
N THR A 277 -43.87 -99.18 -1.25
CA THR A 277 -45.00 -98.46 -1.85
C THR A 277 -46.08 -99.40 -2.39
N SER A 278 -47.33 -99.12 -1.98
CA SER A 278 -48.57 -99.79 -2.37
C SER A 278 -48.72 -99.93 -3.90
N GLU A 279 -49.33 -101.04 -4.36
CA GLU A 279 -49.52 -101.35 -5.79
C GLU A 279 -50.24 -100.24 -6.57
N SER A 280 -51.19 -99.54 -5.93
CA SER A 280 -51.91 -98.42 -6.57
C SER A 280 -51.01 -97.21 -6.86
N GLY A 281 -49.98 -96.98 -6.05
CA GLY A 281 -48.99 -95.92 -6.26
C GLY A 281 -48.01 -96.20 -7.40
N ARG A 282 -47.77 -97.47 -7.74
CA ARG A 282 -46.81 -97.88 -8.78
C ARG A 282 -47.26 -97.47 -10.19
N LEU A 283 -48.56 -97.57 -10.48
CA LEU A 283 -49.12 -97.17 -11.78
C LEU A 283 -49.06 -95.65 -11.98
N ALA A 284 -49.46 -94.87 -10.98
CA ALA A 284 -49.40 -93.41 -11.02
C ALA A 284 -47.96 -92.89 -11.15
N ALA A 285 -47.01 -93.49 -10.43
CA ALA A 285 -45.60 -93.16 -10.54
C ALA A 285 -45.05 -93.43 -11.95
N SER A 286 -45.43 -94.54 -12.58
CA SER A 286 -44.96 -94.89 -13.93
C SER A 286 -45.37 -93.87 -15.00
N LEU A 287 -46.60 -93.37 -14.93
CA LEU A 287 -47.10 -92.33 -15.86
C LEU A 287 -46.41 -90.98 -15.61
N TRP A 288 -46.16 -90.65 -14.34
CA TRP A 288 -45.44 -89.44 -13.96
C TRP A 288 -43.98 -89.45 -14.44
N PHE A 289 -43.28 -90.58 -14.30
CA PHE A 289 -41.91 -90.73 -14.80
C PHE A 289 -41.84 -90.60 -16.33
N ARG A 290 -42.82 -91.14 -17.08
CA ARG A 290 -42.88 -90.98 -18.56
C ARG A 290 -43.03 -89.52 -19.00
N LYS A 291 -43.82 -88.72 -18.29
CA LYS A 291 -43.92 -87.28 -18.60
C LYS A 291 -42.62 -86.56 -18.23
N ARG A 292 -42.03 -86.88 -17.07
CA ARG A 292 -40.77 -86.27 -16.62
C ARG A 292 -39.57 -86.60 -17.50
N THR A 293 -39.47 -87.81 -18.06
CA THR A 293 -38.34 -88.16 -18.94
C THR A 293 -38.29 -87.29 -20.19
N ILE A 294 -39.43 -86.87 -20.74
CA ILE A 294 -39.47 -85.95 -21.89
C ILE A 294 -38.94 -84.57 -21.48
N TRP A 295 -39.41 -84.04 -20.35
CA TRP A 295 -38.93 -82.75 -19.81
C TRP A 295 -37.45 -82.78 -19.44
N THR A 296 -36.97 -83.84 -18.79
CA THR A 296 -35.55 -83.94 -18.43
C THR A 296 -34.66 -84.10 -19.64
N ARG A 297 -35.11 -84.79 -20.70
CA ARG A 297 -34.40 -84.85 -21.99
C ARG A 297 -34.31 -83.47 -22.64
N GLN A 298 -35.40 -82.70 -22.69
CA GLN A 298 -35.37 -81.34 -23.25
C GLN A 298 -34.52 -80.38 -22.39
N ALA A 299 -34.59 -80.49 -21.07
CA ALA A 299 -33.76 -79.71 -20.15
C ALA A 299 -32.27 -80.08 -20.28
N ALA A 300 -31.94 -81.37 -20.43
CA ALA A 300 -30.58 -81.82 -20.67
C ALA A 300 -30.05 -81.33 -22.02
N LYS A 301 -30.89 -81.33 -23.06
CA LYS A 301 -30.55 -80.78 -24.39
C LYS A 301 -30.28 -79.27 -24.30
N LEU A 302 -31.12 -78.53 -23.59
CA LEU A 302 -30.92 -77.09 -23.34
C LEU A 302 -29.65 -76.83 -22.51
N GLY A 303 -29.40 -77.62 -21.47
CA GLY A 303 -28.18 -77.54 -20.66
C GLY A 303 -26.92 -77.81 -21.49
N LEU A 304 -26.97 -78.80 -22.39
CA LEU A 304 -25.89 -79.09 -23.32
C LEU A 304 -25.66 -77.94 -24.31
N ILE A 305 -26.73 -77.35 -24.86
CA ILE A 305 -26.63 -76.16 -25.73
C ILE A 305 -25.92 -75.03 -25.00
N ILE A 306 -26.28 -74.74 -23.74
CA ILE A 306 -25.64 -73.69 -22.93
C ILE A 306 -24.16 -74.00 -22.67
N LEU A 307 -23.82 -75.26 -22.34
CA LEU A 307 -22.44 -75.67 -22.11
C LEU A 307 -21.60 -75.57 -23.38
N LEU A 308 -22.14 -76.00 -24.52
CA LEU A 308 -21.49 -75.93 -25.83
C LEU A 308 -21.31 -74.46 -26.25
N MET A 309 -22.31 -73.61 -26.00
CA MET A 309 -22.21 -72.17 -26.21
C MET A 309 -21.10 -71.54 -25.37
N ARG A 310 -21.01 -71.88 -24.07
CA ARG A 310 -19.93 -71.41 -23.18
C ARG A 310 -18.56 -71.89 -23.64
N ARG A 311 -18.43 -73.16 -24.05
CA ARG A 311 -17.16 -73.74 -24.49
C ARG A 311 -16.68 -73.12 -25.81
N LEU A 312 -17.58 -72.97 -26.79
CA LEU A 312 -17.28 -72.30 -28.05
C LEU A 312 -16.93 -70.83 -27.85
N ARG A 313 -17.65 -70.12 -26.97
CA ARG A 313 -17.33 -68.73 -26.63
C ARG A 313 -15.95 -68.59 -25.98
N HIS A 314 -15.58 -69.51 -25.10
CA HIS A 314 -14.24 -69.51 -24.49
C HIS A 314 -13.15 -69.79 -25.53
N GLY A 315 -13.34 -70.79 -26.40
CA GLY A 315 -12.41 -71.06 -27.51
C GLY A 315 -12.29 -69.88 -28.48
N ALA A 316 -13.41 -69.23 -28.83
CA ALA A 316 -13.39 -68.04 -29.69
C ALA A 316 -12.59 -66.88 -29.08
N LYS A 317 -12.57 -66.74 -27.75
CA LYS A 317 -11.71 -65.78 -27.05
C LYS A 317 -10.24 -66.18 -27.11
N GLU A 318 -9.91 -67.44 -26.84
CA GLU A 318 -8.53 -67.95 -26.83
C GLU A 318 -7.85 -67.85 -28.20
N TYR A 319 -8.57 -68.13 -29.28
CA TYR A 319 -8.02 -68.03 -30.65
C TYR A 319 -7.91 -66.58 -31.17
N GLY A 320 -8.19 -65.56 -30.34
CA GLY A 320 -8.12 -64.16 -30.74
C GLY A 320 -9.15 -63.76 -31.81
N ILE A 321 -10.15 -64.61 -32.02
CA ILE A 321 -11.17 -64.45 -33.06
C ILE A 321 -12.07 -63.23 -32.77
N HIS A 322 -12.13 -62.76 -31.53
CA HIS A 322 -12.80 -61.51 -31.16
C HIS A 322 -12.02 -60.23 -31.50
N ASN A 323 -10.71 -60.31 -31.81
CA ASN A 323 -9.88 -59.13 -32.11
C ASN A 323 -9.74 -58.82 -33.60
N ARG A 324 -10.11 -59.74 -34.51
CA ARG A 324 -10.17 -59.47 -35.96
C ARG A 324 -11.57 -59.00 -36.35
N ILE A 325 -11.81 -57.71 -36.15
CA ILE A 325 -13.05 -57.01 -36.51
C ILE A 325 -13.17 -56.97 -38.05
N GLY A 326 -14.30 -57.42 -38.60
CA GLY A 326 -14.75 -56.93 -39.91
C GLY A 326 -15.38 -57.92 -40.90
N ALA A 327 -15.21 -59.24 -40.76
CA ALA A 327 -15.83 -60.17 -41.71
C ALA A 327 -16.26 -61.46 -41.02
N THR A 328 -17.54 -61.83 -41.14
CA THR A 328 -18.08 -63.13 -40.70
C THR A 328 -17.55 -64.30 -41.55
N TYR A 329 -17.14 -64.01 -42.79
CA TYR A 329 -16.60 -64.98 -43.73
C TYR A 329 -15.37 -65.77 -43.22
N PRO A 330 -14.31 -65.15 -42.66
CA PRO A 330 -13.18 -65.89 -42.09
C PRO A 330 -13.55 -66.81 -40.91
N TYR A 331 -14.66 -66.56 -40.21
CA TYR A 331 -15.13 -67.42 -39.12
C TYR A 331 -15.62 -68.75 -39.67
N ILE A 332 -16.45 -68.69 -40.70
CA ILE A 332 -17.03 -69.87 -41.33
C ILE A 332 -15.90 -70.68 -42.00
N THR A 333 -15.00 -70.02 -42.73
CA THR A 333 -13.89 -70.70 -43.41
C THR A 333 -12.88 -71.31 -42.43
N SER A 334 -12.54 -70.63 -41.33
CA SER A 334 -11.62 -71.17 -40.32
C SER A 334 -12.23 -72.34 -39.55
N PHE A 335 -13.53 -72.28 -39.26
CA PHE A 335 -14.26 -73.40 -38.66
C PHE A 335 -14.27 -74.62 -39.58
N PHE A 336 -14.61 -74.44 -40.86
CA PHE A 336 -14.56 -75.55 -41.83
C PHE A 336 -13.14 -76.07 -42.04
N ALA A 337 -12.13 -75.21 -42.09
CA ALA A 337 -10.74 -75.63 -42.18
C ALA A 337 -10.28 -76.42 -40.95
N MET A 338 -10.68 -76.01 -39.74
CA MET A 338 -10.38 -76.75 -38.51
C MET A 338 -11.09 -78.11 -38.47
N MET A 339 -12.37 -78.15 -38.85
CA MET A 339 -13.13 -79.40 -38.94
C MET A 339 -12.52 -80.34 -39.99
N TYR A 340 -12.17 -79.80 -41.15
CA TYR A 340 -11.53 -80.55 -42.24
C TYR A 340 -10.17 -81.11 -41.81
N THR A 341 -9.31 -80.30 -41.19
CA THR A 341 -7.99 -80.76 -40.72
C THR A 341 -8.10 -81.77 -39.59
N SER A 342 -9.08 -81.64 -38.69
CA SER A 342 -9.34 -82.63 -37.63
C SER A 342 -9.83 -83.97 -38.20
N MET A 343 -10.76 -83.93 -39.17
CA MET A 343 -11.21 -85.12 -39.88
C MET A 343 -10.10 -85.75 -40.71
N ALA A 344 -9.32 -84.95 -41.45
CA ALA A 344 -8.19 -85.43 -42.25
C ALA A 344 -7.11 -86.08 -41.37
N LYS A 345 -6.79 -85.52 -40.20
CA LYS A 345 -5.86 -86.16 -39.24
C LYS A 345 -6.40 -87.48 -38.71
N ARG A 346 -7.71 -87.59 -38.45
CA ARG A 346 -8.32 -88.86 -38.00
C ARG A 346 -8.34 -89.91 -39.10
N ILE A 347 -8.62 -89.52 -40.35
CA ILE A 347 -8.61 -90.41 -41.52
C ILE A 347 -7.18 -90.86 -41.83
N ASN A 348 -6.21 -89.94 -41.83
CA ASN A 348 -4.80 -90.27 -42.09
C ASN A 348 -4.16 -91.02 -40.91
N GLY A 349 -4.59 -90.79 -39.67
CA GLY A 349 -4.18 -91.60 -38.51
C GLY A 349 -4.81 -93.01 -38.47
N LEU A 350 -5.77 -93.27 -39.35
CA LEU A 350 -6.34 -94.60 -39.62
C LEU A 350 -5.64 -95.30 -40.80
N SER A 351 -4.54 -94.75 -41.33
CA SER A 351 -3.66 -95.47 -42.25
C SER A 351 -3.15 -96.73 -41.54
N LEU A 352 -3.60 -97.87 -42.05
CA LEU A 352 -3.28 -99.21 -41.55
C LEU A 352 -1.79 -99.35 -41.23
N PRO A 353 -1.42 -100.11 -40.18
CA PRO A 353 -0.02 -100.46 -39.95
C PRO A 353 0.53 -101.04 -41.24
N SER A 354 1.57 -100.41 -41.78
CA SER A 354 2.26 -100.88 -42.98
C SER A 354 2.63 -102.34 -42.76
N SER A 355 2.08 -103.22 -43.59
CA SER A 355 2.50 -104.63 -43.65
C SER A 355 3.86 -104.71 -44.36
N GLU A 356 4.89 -104.15 -43.74
CA GLU A 356 6.24 -104.68 -43.88
C GLU A 356 6.35 -105.68 -42.71
N GLY A 357 6.12 -106.98 -42.92
CA GLY A 357 6.96 -107.81 -43.77
C GLY A 357 8.31 -107.96 -43.03
N ALA A 358 8.46 -108.93 -42.13
CA ALA A 358 8.67 -110.35 -42.44
C ALA A 358 9.95 -110.56 -43.25
#